data_AF-A0A830D976-F1
#
_entry.id   AF-A0A830D976-F1
#
_cell.length_a   1.000
_cell.length_b   1.000
_cell.length_c   1.000
_cell.angle_alpha   90.00
_cell.angle_beta   90.00
_cell.angle_gamma   90.00
#
_symmetry.space_group_name_H-M   'P 1'
#
loop_
_entity.id
_entity.type
_entity.pdbx_description
1 polymer ?
#
loop_
_entity_poly.entity_id
_entity_poly.type
_entity_poly.pdbx_seq_one_letter_code
_entity_poly.pdbx_strand_id
1 'polypeptide(L)' 'VVCECCSGKGWLLCDLCKGQKVNVKADNSRIYRRCPACKAIGRVLCSKCKVYRCVTFPDPNDGVELNF' A
#
# COMPACT_ATOMS: atom_id res chain seq x y z
N VAL A 1 -10.86 12.80 12.61
CA VAL A 1 -11.31 11.39 12.68
C VAL A 1 -10.28 10.53 12.00
N VAL A 2 -9.69 9.56 12.71
CA VAL A 2 -8.69 8.63 12.17
C VAL A 2 -9.40 7.71 11.17
N CYS A 3 -8.82 7.55 9.98
CA CYS A 3 -9.41 6.75 8.91
C CYS A 3 -9.28 5.26 9.30
N GLU A 4 -10.37 4.63 9.78
CA GLU A 4 -10.37 3.25 10.28
C GLU A 4 -9.79 2.25 9.28
N CYS A 5 -10.05 2.45 7.98
CA CYS A 5 -9.55 1.55 6.94
C CYS A 5 -8.03 1.48 6.86
N CYS A 6 -7.30 2.55 7.19
CA CYS A 6 -5.83 2.57 7.18
C CYS A 6 -5.21 2.91 8.52
N SER A 7 -6.00 2.92 9.60
CA SER A 7 -5.58 3.33 10.95
C SER A 7 -4.83 4.68 10.95
N GLY A 8 -5.23 5.61 10.08
CA GLY A 8 -4.56 6.92 9.95
C GLY A 8 -3.24 6.95 9.16
N LYS A 9 -2.72 5.81 8.67
CA LYS A 9 -1.45 5.74 7.90
C LYS A 9 -1.55 6.37 6.51
N GLY A 10 -2.75 6.45 5.95
CA GLY A 10 -3.01 7.00 4.60
C GLY A 10 -2.73 6.03 3.44
N TRP A 11 -2.07 4.91 3.70
CA TRP A 11 -1.80 3.83 2.74
C TRP A 11 -2.09 2.46 3.36
N LEU A 12 -2.23 1.46 2.50
CA LEU A 12 -2.53 0.06 2.84
C LEU A 12 -1.53 -0.87 2.14
N LEU A 13 -1.32 -2.05 2.72
CA LEU A 13 -0.60 -3.11 2.03
C LEU A 13 -1.40 -3.51 0.79
N CYS A 14 -0.74 -3.73 -0.34
CA CYS A 14 -1.44 -4.20 -1.53
C CYS A 14 -1.88 -5.65 -1.33
N ASP A 15 -3.19 -5.92 -1.37
CA ASP A 15 -3.72 -7.27 -1.14
C ASP A 15 -3.29 -8.29 -2.19
N LEU A 16 -3.05 -7.82 -3.42
CA LEU A 16 -2.66 -8.69 -4.52
C LEU A 16 -1.21 -9.19 -4.37
N CYS A 17 -0.30 -8.31 -3.99
CA CYS A 17 1.11 -8.68 -3.88
C CYS A 17 1.55 -8.95 -2.45
N LYS A 18 0.79 -8.54 -1.45
CA LYS A 18 1.10 -8.63 -0.02
C LYS A 18 2.52 -8.17 0.32
N GLY A 19 3.00 -7.14 -0.38
CA GLY A 19 4.37 -6.63 -0.28
C GLY A 19 5.41 -7.28 -1.20
N GLN A 20 5.09 -8.38 -1.89
CA GLN A 20 5.96 -9.05 -2.87
C GLN A 20 5.94 -8.29 -4.20
N LYS A 21 6.85 -7.32 -4.37
CA LYS A 21 6.80 -6.33 -5.46
C LYS A 21 6.97 -6.91 -6.87
N VAL A 22 7.58 -8.08 -6.99
CA VAL A 22 7.93 -8.76 -8.25
C VAL A 22 7.49 -10.22 -8.24
N ASN A 23 7.31 -10.78 -9.44
CA ASN A 23 6.87 -12.18 -9.64
C ASN A 23 5.60 -12.53 -8.86
N VAL A 24 4.63 -11.62 -8.87
CA VAL A 24 3.35 -11.80 -8.17
C VAL A 24 2.54 -12.83 -8.91
N LYS A 25 2.23 -13.94 -8.23
CA LYS A 25 1.30 -14.95 -8.74
C LYS A 25 -0.11 -14.54 -8.33
N ALA A 26 -0.95 -14.24 -9.31
CA ALA A 26 -2.36 -14.00 -9.07
C ALA A 26 -3.14 -15.32 -8.99
N ASP A 27 -4.35 -15.27 -8.44
CA ASP A 27 -5.22 -16.45 -8.24
C ASP A 27 -5.55 -17.19 -9.54
N ASN A 28 -5.47 -16.49 -10.68
CA ASN A 28 -5.67 -17.06 -12.02
C ASN A 28 -4.39 -17.70 -12.61
N SER A 29 -3.43 -18.10 -11.78
CA SER A 29 -2.14 -18.70 -12.19
C SER A 29 -1.22 -17.79 -13.01
N ARG A 30 -1.62 -16.54 -13.25
CA ARG A 30 -0.83 -15.58 -14.03
C ARG A 30 0.26 -14.97 -13.17
N ILE A 31 1.49 -14.96 -13.69
CA ILE A 31 2.63 -14.36 -13.02
C ILE A 31 2.87 -12.98 -13.61
N TYR A 32 2.83 -11.96 -12.76
CA TYR A 32 3.14 -10.59 -13.13
C TYR A 32 4.56 -10.23 -12.69
N ARG A 33 5.39 -9.78 -13.63
CA ARG A 33 6.75 -9.28 -13.32
C ARG A 33 6.72 -8.11 -12.33
N ARG A 34 5.74 -7.22 -12.47
CA ARG A 34 5.43 -6.13 -11.52
C ARG A 34 3.96 -6.24 -11.14
N CYS A 35 3.64 -6.10 -9.86
CA CYS A 35 2.24 -6.15 -9.42
C CYS A 35 1.37 -5.15 -10.21
N PRO A 36 0.27 -5.58 -10.86
CA PRO A 36 -0.57 -4.68 -11.65
C PRO A 36 -1.35 -3.69 -10.78
N ALA A 37 -1.64 -4.04 -9.52
CA ALA A 37 -2.41 -3.19 -8.60
C ALA A 37 -1.57 -2.06 -7.98
N CYS A 38 -0.38 -2.36 -7.47
CA CYS A 38 0.50 -1.37 -6.83
C CYS A 38 1.68 -0.91 -7.70
N LYS A 39 1.79 -1.39 -8.94
CA LYS A 39 2.88 -1.05 -9.89
C LYS A 39 4.29 -1.24 -9.28
N ALA A 40 4.49 -2.32 -8.52
CA ALA A 40 5.73 -2.66 -7.78
C ALA A 40 6.07 -1.76 -6.58
N ILE A 41 5.13 -0.95 -6.08
CA ILE A 41 5.31 -0.17 -4.84
C ILE A 41 5.15 -1.07 -3.60
N GLY A 42 4.27 -2.07 -3.65
CA GLY A 42 3.94 -2.97 -2.54
C GLY A 42 2.82 -2.47 -1.61
N ARG A 43 2.40 -1.21 -1.81
CA ARG A 43 1.38 -0.51 -1.04
C ARG A 43 0.43 0.23 -1.98
N VAL A 44 -0.80 0.49 -1.54
CA VAL A 44 -1.81 1.27 -2.26
C VAL A 44 -2.32 2.41 -1.37
N LEU A 45 -2.67 3.54 -1.96
CA LEU A 45 -3.23 4.66 -1.20
C LEU A 45 -4.64 4.30 -0.71
N CYS A 46 -4.99 4.75 0.50
CA CYS A 46 -6.31 4.49 1.03
C CYS A 46 -7.35 5.34 0.27
N SER A 47 -8.30 4.67 -0.39
CA SER A 47 -9.34 5.28 -1.21
C SER A 47 -10.29 6.19 -0.41
N LYS A 48 -10.51 5.90 0.87
CA LYS A 48 -11.39 6.69 1.75
C LYS A 48 -10.72 7.98 2.24
N CYS A 49 -9.43 7.93 2.55
CA CYS A 49 -8.79 9.09 3.15
C CYS A 49 -8.37 10.11 2.09
N LYS A 50 -8.18 9.70 0.82
CA LYS A 50 -7.73 10.53 -0.33
C LYS A 50 -6.64 11.53 0.06
N VAL A 51 -5.77 11.16 1.01
CA VAL A 51 -4.72 12.04 1.48
C VAL A 51 -3.65 12.02 0.41
N TYR A 52 -3.73 12.96 -0.52
CA TYR A 52 -2.62 13.36 -1.38
C TYR A 52 -1.57 14.06 -0.49
N ARG A 53 -0.98 13.33 0.47
CA ARG A 53 0.35 13.72 0.93
C ARG A 53 1.25 13.44 -0.27
N CYS A 54 2.09 14.41 -0.66
CA CYS A 54 3.15 14.23 -1.63
C CYS A 54 4.23 13.29 -1.05
N VAL A 55 3.86 12.05 -0.73
CA VAL A 55 4.77 10.97 -0.41
C VAL A 55 5.12 10.31 -1.72
N THR A 56 6.30 10.67 -2.25
CA THR A 56 6.89 10.08 -3.46
C THR A 56 6.92 8.55 -3.37
N PHE A 57 7.12 8.03 -2.15
CA PHE A 57 6.90 6.64 -1.77
C PHE A 57 6.39 6.59 -0.34
N PRO A 58 5.33 5.82 -0.02
CA PRO A 58 4.91 5.63 1.37
C PRO A 58 6.05 4.91 2.11
N ASP A 59 6.67 5.58 3.07
CA ASP A 59 7.71 5.02 3.92
C ASP A 59 7.07 4.03 4.92
N PRO A 60 7.73 2.93 5.30
CA PRO A 60 7.24 2.05 6.36
C PRO A 60 6.98 2.78 7.68
N ASN A 61 7.66 3.91 7.92
CA ASN A 61 7.49 4.75 9.09
C ASN A 61 6.39 5.82 8.93
N ASP A 62 5.75 5.97 7.76
CA ASP A 62 4.60 6.87 7.55
C ASP A 62 3.36 6.36 8.29
N GLY A 63 3.33 6.57 9.60
CA GLY A 63 2.28 6.09 10.51
C GLY A 63 2.78 5.29 11.70
N VAL A 64 4.07 5.37 12.03
CA VAL A 64 4.49 5.13 13.43
C VAL A 64 3.92 6.30 14.22
N GLU A 65 2.94 6.02 15.08
CA GLU A 65 2.56 6.96 16.14
C GLU A 65 3.86 7.29 16.88
N LEU A 66 4.36 8.52 16.69
CA LEU A 66 5.39 9.06 17.55
C LEU A 66 4.73 9.16 18.92
N ASN A 67 4.89 8.11 19.72
CA ASN A 67 4.57 8.13 21.14
C ASN A 67 5.52 9.14 21.79
N PHE A 68 5.10 10.40 21.81
CA PHE A 68 5.64 11.42 22.71
C PHE A 68 5.04 11.22 24.10
#